data_AF-A0A953CLI3-F1
#
_entry.id   AF-A0A953CLI3-F1
#
_cell.length_a   1.000
_cell.length_b   1.000
_cell.length_c   1.000
_cell.angle_alpha   90.00
_cell.angle_beta   90.00
_cell.angle_gamma   90.00
#
_symmetry.space_group_name_H-M   'P 1'
#
loop_
_entity.id
_entity.type
_entity.pdbx_description
1 polymer ?
#
loop_
_entity_poly.entity_id
_entity_poly.type
_entity_poly.pdbx_seq_one_letter_code
_entity_poly.pdbx_strand_id
1 'polypeptide(L)' 'DDPGLSRAERRELQTLLLLRGHDIGEVDGLLGSRTRAAVRVEQERLGMEANGRAGQLLLKALRGG' A
#
# COMPACT_ATOMS: atom_id res chain seq x y z
N ASP A 1 -0.82 4.84 -16.94
CA ASP A 1 -0.18 3.71 -16.24
C ASP A 1 0.34 4.11 -14.88
N ASP A 2 0.04 3.31 -13.85
CA ASP A 2 0.60 3.44 -12.50
C ASP A 2 1.77 2.46 -12.34
N PRO A 3 3.03 2.94 -12.28
CA PRO A 3 4.19 2.08 -12.20
C PRO A 3 4.18 1.17 -10.98
N GLY A 4 4.73 -0.03 -11.12
CA GLY A 4 4.95 -0.93 -10.01
C GLY A 4 5.98 -0.40 -9.01
N LEU A 5 5.94 -0.93 -7.80
CA LEU A 5 6.88 -0.59 -6.73
C LEU A 5 8.11 -1.50 -6.75
N SER A 6 9.28 -0.91 -6.50
CA SER A 6 10.50 -1.65 -6.16
C SER A 6 10.33 -2.42 -4.84
N ARG A 7 11.26 -3.33 -4.54
CA ARG A 7 11.20 -4.08 -3.28
C ARG A 7 11.33 -3.18 -2.04
N ALA A 8 12.13 -2.12 -2.12
CA ALA A 8 12.28 -1.14 -1.05
C ALA A 8 10.96 -0.38 -0.82
N GLU A 9 10.33 0.06 -1.91
CA GLU A 9 9.06 0.79 -1.86
C GLU A 9 7.89 -0.09 -1.40
N ARG A 10 7.90 -1.39 -1.72
CA ARG A 10 6.90 -2.33 -1.17
C ARG A 10 7.00 -2.44 0.35
N ARG A 11 8.21 -2.46 0.89
CA ARG A 11 8.42 -2.47 2.34
C ARG A 11 8.00 -1.16 2.98
N GLU A 12 8.34 -0.05 2.36
CA GLU A 12 7.89 1.26 2.81
C GLU A 12 6.36 1.36 2.85
N LEU A 13 5.68 0.91 1.78
CA LEU A 13 4.23 0.83 1.74
C LEU A 13 3.69 -0.01 2.91
N GLN A 14 4.26 -1.20 3.14
CA GLN A 14 3.85 -2.06 4.26
C GLN A 14 4.03 -1.34 5.61
N THR A 15 5.15 -0.67 5.83
CA THR A 15 5.38 0.14 7.04
C THR A 15 4.31 1.24 7.19
N LEU A 16 4.00 1.96 6.12
CA LEU A 16 2.97 3.02 6.14
C LEU A 16 1.56 2.47 6.43
N LEU A 17 1.25 1.26 5.95
CA LEU A 17 -0.02 0.59 6.25
C LEU A 17 -0.10 0.17 7.73
N LEU A 18 0.98 -0.38 8.30
CA LEU A 18 1.04 -0.70 9.73
C LEU A 18 0.88 0.54 10.60
N LEU A 19 1.56 1.65 10.25
CA LEU A 19 1.44 2.93 10.96
C LEU A 19 0.01 3.50 10.93
N ARG A 20 -0.78 3.16 9.92
CA ARG A 20 -2.19 3.52 9.78
C ARG A 20 -3.14 2.52 10.45
N GLY A 21 -2.62 1.50 11.13
CA GLY A 21 -3.40 0.54 11.92
C GLY A 21 -3.87 -0.69 11.15
N HIS A 22 -3.38 -0.93 9.93
CA HIS A 22 -3.71 -2.13 9.17
C HIS A 22 -2.88 -3.33 9.63
N ASP A 23 -3.52 -4.43 10.07
CA ASP A 23 -2.81 -5.68 10.32
C ASP A 23 -2.49 -6.40 9.00
N ILE A 24 -1.30 -6.11 8.47
CA ILE A 24 -0.78 -6.74 7.25
C ILE A 24 0.24 -7.85 7.52
N GLY A 25 0.63 -8.06 8.78
CA GLY A 25 1.75 -8.92 9.17
C GLY A 25 3.12 -8.26 9.01
N GLU A 26 4.13 -9.04 8.64
CA GLU A 26 5.52 -8.58 8.56
C GLU A 26 5.83 -7.71 7.33
N VAL A 27 6.81 -6.81 7.47
CA VAL A 27 7.34 -5.97 6.39
C VAL A 27 8.42 -6.73 5.61
N ASP A 28 8.00 -7.65 4.75
CA ASP A 28 8.86 -8.56 3.99
C ASP A 28 9.15 -8.12 2.54
N GLY A 29 8.38 -7.16 2.03
CA GLY A 29 8.35 -6.70 0.64
C GLY A 29 7.45 -7.54 -0.27
N LEU A 30 6.73 -8.53 0.25
CA LEU A 30 5.76 -9.33 -0.47
C LEU A 30 4.35 -8.79 -0.24
N LEU A 31 3.68 -8.39 -1.32
CA LEU A 31 2.34 -7.82 -1.23
C LEU A 31 1.30 -8.93 -1.22
N GLY A 32 1.20 -9.65 -0.08
CA GLY A 32 0.24 -10.72 0.14
C GLY A 32 -1.23 -10.27 0.19
N SER A 33 -2.15 -11.20 0.46
CA SER A 33 -3.59 -10.93 0.51
C SER A 33 -3.96 -9.84 1.52
N ARG A 34 -3.37 -9.87 2.72
CA ARG A 34 -3.59 -8.86 3.77
C ARG A 34 -3.11 -7.48 3.34
N THR A 35 -1.90 -7.38 2.79
CA THR A 35 -1.37 -6.11 2.25
C THR A 35 -2.28 -5.56 1.14
N ARG A 36 -2.74 -6.41 0.21
CA ARG A 36 -3.66 -5.98 -0.86
C ARG A 36 -5.03 -5.55 -0.34
N ALA A 37 -5.51 -6.14 0.75
CA ALA A 37 -6.75 -5.71 1.41
C ALA A 37 -6.58 -4.33 2.05
N ALA A 38 -5.50 -4.11 2.80
CA ALA A 38 -5.17 -2.79 3.36
C ALA A 38 -4.98 -1.73 2.28
N VAL A 39 -4.35 -2.10 1.15
CA VAL A 39 -4.24 -1.23 -0.02
C VAL A 39 -5.61 -0.81 -0.55
N ARG A 40 -6.58 -1.73 -0.65
CA ARG A 40 -7.95 -1.36 -1.07
C ARG A 40 -8.58 -0.34 -0.14
N VAL A 41 -8.46 -0.54 1.17
CA VAL A 41 -9.02 0.40 2.16
C VAL A 41 -8.39 1.78 2.02
N GLU A 42 -7.07 1.87 1.85
CA GLU A 42 -6.41 3.15 1.62
C GLU A 42 -6.78 3.78 0.27
N GLN A 43 -6.93 2.97 -0.78
CA GLN A 43 -7.41 3.46 -2.07
C GLN A 43 -8.82 4.06 -1.95
N GLU A 44 -9.75 3.37 -1.29
CA GLU A 44 -11.11 3.88 -1.02
C GLU A 44 -11.06 5.20 -0.23
N ARG A 45 -10.27 5.24 0.85
CA ARG A 45 -10.10 6.44 1.68
C ARG A 45 -9.54 7.63 0.89
N LEU A 46 -8.68 7.37 -0.08
CA LEU A 46 -8.04 8.37 -0.93
C LEU A 46 -8.87 8.71 -2.20
N GLY A 47 -10.05 8.11 -2.37
CA GLY A 47 -10.88 8.30 -3.57
C GLY A 47 -10.27 7.72 -4.85
N MET A 48 -9.37 6.75 -4.72
CA MET A 48 -8.76 6.01 -5.83
C MET A 48 -9.59 4.77 -6.18
N GLU A 49 -9.31 4.18 -7.35
CA GLU A 49 -9.88 2.87 -7.71
C GLU A 49 -9.35 1.77 -6.77
N ALA A 50 -10.24 1.15 -6.00
CA ALA A 50 -9.95 0.19 -4.94
C ALA A 50 -9.65 -1.24 -5.45
N ASN A 51 -8.71 -1.36 -6.39
CA ASN A 51 -8.36 -2.64 -7.02
C ASN A 51 -7.33 -3.46 -6.21
N GLY A 52 -6.76 -2.91 -5.14
CA GLY A 52 -5.79 -3.60 -4.27
C GLY A 52 -4.37 -3.64 -4.84
N ARG A 53 -4.12 -2.96 -5.95
CA ARG A 53 -2.81 -2.86 -6.59
C ARG A 53 -1.99 -1.77 -5.92
N ALA A 54 -0.83 -2.15 -5.39
CA ALA A 54 0.15 -1.20 -4.92
C ALA A 54 0.99 -0.64 -6.08
N GLY A 55 0.79 0.64 -6.40
CA GLY A 55 1.62 1.38 -7.34
C GLY A 55 2.12 2.70 -6.76
N GLN A 56 2.86 3.43 -7.58
CA GLN A 56 3.52 4.68 -7.19
C GLN A 56 2.53 5.76 -6.75
N LEU A 57 1.35 5.80 -7.37
CA LEU A 57 0.31 6.77 -7.00
C LEU A 57 -0.12 6.62 -5.55
N LEU A 58 -0.42 5.38 -5.12
CA LEU A 58 -0.78 5.08 -3.73
C LEU A 58 0.37 5.40 -2.77
N LEU A 59 1.58 4.94 -3.07
CA LEU A 59 2.74 5.17 -2.19
C LEU A 59 3.00 6.67 -1.99
N LYS A 60 2.93 7.47 -3.07
CA LYS A 60 3.08 8.92 -2.98
C LYS A 60 1.98 9.56 -2.12
N ALA A 61 0.74 9.13 -2.27
CA ALA A 61 -0.37 9.63 -1.46
C ALA A 61 -0.18 9.32 0.04
N LEU A 62 0.28 8.10 0.36
CA LEU A 62 0.52 7.68 1.75
C LEU A 62 1.74 8.35 2.41
N ARG A 63 2.72 8.82 1.62
CA ARG A 63 3.85 9.62 2.11
C ARG A 63 3.46 11.06 2.47
N GLY A 64 2.45 11.61 1.80
CA GLY A 64 2.08 13.03 1.90
C GLY A 64 0.94 13.34 2.86
N GLY A 65 0.31 12.34 3.47
CA GLY A 65 -0.73 12.53 4.49
C GLY A 65 -0.48 11.66 5.70
#